data_AF-A0A1H7T9N5-F1
#
_entry.id   AF-A0A1H7T9N5-F1
#
_cell.length_a   1.000
_cell.length_b   1.000
_cell.length_c   1.000
_cell.angle_alpha   90.00
_cell.angle_beta   90.00
_cell.angle_gamma   90.00
#
_symmetry.space_group_name_H-M   'P 1'
#
loop_
_entity.id
_entity.type
_entity.pdbx_description
1 polymer ?
#
loop_
_entity_poly.entity_id
_entity_poly.type
_entity_poly.pdbx_seq_one_letter_code
_entity_poly.pdbx_strand_id
1 'polypeptide(L)'
;MNTQIIDSGRDASGGYKVDVSRGENVDRVSSEWFSRPDDERYLSLDDLFASVKTRAEQSRTRTVESAAIRVEAHRDDPEKLGLVLPGTDEPIAPTHWSFGQLSSIVGAPAAYLRELPAPLAGINLQYGLTNHRAEQIKTMEVANGRTELRAVTGPDYGRIYDHELVSAVQRIAGNGTGDTRWKVPGVLDWSTGIYNPRVDVGSVQMSATRSNAALIT
;
A
#
# COMPACT_ATOMS: atom_id res chain seq x y z
N MET A 1 -26.46 25.33 36.10
CA MET A 1 -26.79 24.03 35.49
C MET A 1 -25.73 23.04 35.93
N ASN A 2 -26.12 22.02 36.70
CA ASN A 2 -25.21 21.00 37.21
C ASN A 2 -24.94 19.97 36.11
N THR A 3 -23.70 19.87 35.66
CA THR A 3 -23.24 18.75 34.82
C THR A 3 -23.13 17.52 35.71
N GLN A 4 -24.13 16.64 35.66
CA GLN A 4 -24.01 15.31 36.28
C GLN A 4 -23.04 14.47 35.46
N ILE A 5 -21.89 14.18 36.05
CA ILE A 5 -20.98 13.13 35.59
C ILE A 5 -21.64 11.82 36.04
N ILE A 6 -22.22 11.08 35.08
CA ILE A 6 -22.81 9.78 35.35
C ILE A 6 -21.68 8.75 35.33
N ASP A 7 -21.33 8.24 36.51
CA ASP A 7 -20.29 7.23 36.71
C ASP A 7 -20.73 5.91 36.03
N SER A 8 -20.20 5.64 34.85
CA SER A 8 -20.36 4.34 34.18
C SER A 8 -19.56 3.33 34.99
N GLY A 9 -20.26 2.57 35.84
CA GLY A 9 -19.67 1.61 36.78
C GLY A 9 -18.60 0.76 36.11
N ARG A 10 -17.34 0.98 36.53
CA ARG A 10 -16.19 0.18 36.13
C ARG A 10 -16.41 -1.25 36.62
N ASP A 11 -16.59 -2.19 35.70
CA ASP A 11 -16.50 -3.59 36.06
C ASP A 11 -15.04 -3.92 36.40
N ALA A 12 -14.81 -4.79 37.38
CA ALA A 12 -13.50 -5.02 38.00
C ALA A 12 -12.41 -5.54 37.02
N SER A 13 -12.81 -5.90 35.80
CA SER A 13 -11.99 -6.36 34.67
C SER A 13 -11.57 -5.25 33.69
N GLY A 14 -12.07 -4.02 33.82
CA GLY A 14 -11.65 -2.87 33.01
C GLY A 14 -12.28 -2.76 31.61
N GLY A 15 -13.39 -3.48 31.36
CA GLY A 15 -14.20 -3.38 30.14
C GLY A 15 -15.42 -2.43 30.26
N TYR A 16 -16.07 -2.15 29.14
CA TYR A 16 -17.21 -1.25 29.01
C TYR A 16 -18.42 -2.00 28.43
N LYS A 17 -19.60 -1.86 29.05
CA LYS A 17 -20.83 -2.43 28.51
C LYS A 17 -21.29 -1.61 27.29
N VAL A 18 -21.48 -2.28 26.15
CA VAL A 18 -21.91 -1.67 24.89
C VAL A 18 -23.39 -1.95 24.66
N ASP A 19 -24.18 -0.90 24.42
CA ASP A 19 -25.56 -1.02 23.95
C ASP A 19 -25.57 -1.11 22.42
N VAL A 20 -25.69 -2.33 21.90
CA VAL A 20 -25.67 -2.60 20.45
C VAL A 20 -26.91 -2.08 19.72
N SER A 21 -27.98 -1.70 20.44
CA SER A 21 -29.18 -1.09 19.83
C SER A 21 -28.98 0.38 19.48
N ARG A 22 -27.93 1.01 20.01
CA ARG A 22 -27.59 2.42 19.83
C ARG A 22 -26.31 2.57 19.01
N GLY A 23 -26.40 2.33 17.72
CA GLY A 23 -25.29 2.55 16.80
C GLY A 23 -25.42 1.81 15.47
N GLU A 24 -24.39 1.95 14.64
CA GLU A 24 -24.22 1.19 13.40
C GLU A 24 -22.98 0.31 13.50
N ASN A 25 -23.05 -0.85 12.85
CA ASN A 25 -21.95 -1.79 12.79
C ASN A 25 -21.06 -1.49 11.57
N VAL A 26 -19.79 -1.11 11.80
CA VAL A 26 -18.81 -0.90 10.73
C VAL A 26 -17.80 -2.04 10.71
N ASP A 27 -17.97 -2.96 9.77
CA ASP A 27 -17.13 -4.16 9.62
C ASP A 27 -15.97 -3.97 8.64
N ARG A 28 -15.96 -2.88 7.84
CA ARG A 28 -14.98 -2.64 6.77
C ARG A 28 -13.53 -2.85 7.18
N VAL A 29 -13.12 -2.36 8.35
CA VAL A 29 -11.73 -2.50 8.84
C VAL A 29 -11.36 -3.96 9.10
N SER A 30 -12.27 -4.72 9.73
CA SER A 30 -12.09 -6.16 9.94
C SER A 30 -12.08 -6.93 8.62
N SER A 31 -12.98 -6.57 7.70
CA SER A 31 -13.07 -7.21 6.38
C SER A 31 -11.84 -6.96 5.52
N GLU A 32 -11.30 -5.74 5.53
CA GLU A 32 -10.05 -5.38 4.85
C GLU A 32 -8.83 -6.06 5.48
N TRP A 33 -8.82 -6.23 6.80
CA TRP A 33 -7.78 -7.01 7.47
C TRP A 33 -7.85 -8.49 7.11
N PHE A 34 -9.06 -9.07 7.09
CA PHE A 34 -9.26 -10.49 6.80
C PHE A 34 -8.93 -10.85 5.35
N SER A 35 -9.21 -9.95 4.40
CA SER A 35 -8.93 -10.17 2.98
C SER A 35 -7.44 -10.05 2.63
N ARG A 36 -6.61 -9.50 3.53
CA ARG A 36 -5.17 -9.40 3.32
C ARG A 36 -4.47 -10.75 3.54
N PRO A 37 -3.52 -11.10 2.66
CA PRO A 37 -2.56 -12.18 2.90
C PRO A 37 -1.80 -12.00 4.22
N ASP A 38 -1.31 -13.11 4.80
CA ASP A 38 -0.61 -13.12 6.09
C ASP A 38 0.60 -12.17 6.14
N ASP A 39 1.34 -12.07 5.04
CA ASP A 39 2.53 -11.23 4.88
C ASP A 39 2.21 -9.72 4.70
N GLU A 40 0.94 -9.38 4.52
CA GLU A 40 0.43 -8.00 4.46
C GLU A 40 -0.33 -7.58 5.74
N ARG A 41 -0.34 -8.44 6.77
CA ARG A 41 -1.01 -8.19 8.05
C ARG A 41 0.01 -7.87 9.14
N TYR A 42 0.02 -6.62 9.59
CA TYR A 42 0.97 -6.11 10.59
C TYR A 42 0.25 -5.79 11.91
N LEU A 43 0.72 -6.39 13.01
CA LEU A 43 0.12 -6.20 14.34
C LEU A 43 0.64 -4.96 15.06
N SER A 44 1.71 -4.35 14.56
CA SER A 44 2.32 -3.14 15.11
C SER A 44 2.78 -2.20 14.00
N LEU A 45 2.94 -0.91 14.34
CA LEU A 45 3.48 0.07 13.39
C LEU A 45 4.97 -0.15 13.12
N ASP A 46 5.72 -0.74 14.06
CA ASP A 46 7.11 -1.13 13.88
C ASP A 46 7.25 -2.24 12.83
N ASP A 47 6.40 -3.26 12.87
CA ASP A 47 6.41 -4.34 11.87
C ASP A 47 6.06 -3.81 10.48
N LEU A 48 5.03 -2.95 10.40
CA LEU A 48 4.67 -2.27 9.17
C LEU A 48 5.83 -1.42 8.66
N PHE A 49 6.44 -0.60 9.52
CA PHE A 49 7.57 0.27 9.21
C PHE A 49 8.75 -0.52 8.66
N ALA A 50 9.12 -1.61 9.34
CA ALA A 50 10.22 -2.48 8.91
C ALA A 50 9.96 -3.02 7.48
N SER A 51 8.76 -3.55 7.23
CA SER A 51 8.36 -4.06 5.92
C SER A 51 8.47 -3.00 4.82
N VAL A 52 7.86 -1.81 5.02
CA VAL A 52 7.87 -0.76 3.99
C VAL A 52 9.23 -0.07 3.84
N LYS A 53 10.04 -0.05 4.90
CA LYS A 53 11.41 0.46 4.84
C LYS A 53 12.32 -0.48 4.05
N THR A 54 12.27 -1.79 4.31
CA THR A 54 13.01 -2.77 3.51
C THR A 54 12.66 -2.68 2.04
N ARG A 55 11.37 -2.52 1.70
CA ARG A 55 10.93 -2.31 0.31
C ARG A 55 11.54 -1.04 -0.31
N ALA A 56 11.61 0.05 0.45
CA ALA A 56 12.21 1.30 0.00
C ALA A 56 13.73 1.16 -0.21
N GLU A 57 14.43 0.47 0.69
CA GLU A 57 15.88 0.19 0.58
C GLU A 57 16.22 -0.68 -0.63
N GLN A 58 15.31 -1.58 -1.01
CA GLN A 58 15.42 -2.41 -2.23
C GLN A 58 15.00 -1.68 -3.51
N SER A 59 14.53 -0.44 -3.39
CA SER A 59 14.07 0.36 -4.53
C SER A 59 15.18 1.27 -5.07
N ARG A 60 15.18 1.46 -6.38
CA ARG A 60 16.10 2.39 -7.06
C ARG A 60 15.30 3.31 -7.96
N THR A 61 15.49 4.62 -7.79
CA THR A 61 14.90 5.64 -8.67
C THR A 61 15.95 6.19 -9.63
N ARG A 62 15.58 6.41 -10.89
CA ARG A 62 16.47 7.01 -11.90
C ARG A 62 15.68 7.99 -12.74
N THR A 63 16.28 9.13 -13.06
CA THR A 63 15.81 10.00 -14.14
C THR A 63 16.67 9.73 -15.35
N VAL A 64 16.05 9.37 -16.47
CA VAL A 64 16.74 8.94 -17.70
C VAL A 64 16.10 9.60 -18.91
N GLU A 65 16.91 9.83 -19.95
CA GLU A 65 16.40 10.25 -21.26
C GLU A 65 15.49 9.18 -21.84
N SER A 66 14.25 9.53 -22.19
CA SER A 66 13.24 8.63 -22.74
C SER A 66 13.72 8.00 -24.04
N ALA A 67 14.39 8.77 -24.90
CA ALA A 67 14.92 8.28 -26.17
C ALA A 67 16.08 7.28 -26.00
N ALA A 68 16.74 7.26 -24.84
CA ALA A 68 17.83 6.33 -24.55
C ALA A 68 17.33 4.99 -23.96
N ILE A 69 16.04 4.89 -23.65
CA ILE A 69 15.43 3.63 -23.19
C ILE A 69 15.17 2.75 -24.41
N ARG A 70 15.60 1.49 -24.33
CA ARG A 70 15.32 0.48 -25.35
C ARG A 70 14.24 -0.47 -24.87
N VAL A 71 13.27 -0.76 -25.73
CA VAL A 71 12.23 -1.77 -25.46
C VAL A 71 12.60 -3.05 -26.17
N GLU A 72 12.70 -4.14 -25.43
CA GLU A 72 13.05 -5.46 -25.95
C GLU A 72 11.92 -6.44 -25.73
N ALA A 73 11.39 -7.02 -26.80
CA ALA A 73 10.49 -8.16 -26.72
C ALA A 73 11.33 -9.44 -26.51
N HIS A 74 10.85 -10.32 -25.64
CA HIS A 74 11.53 -11.58 -25.35
C HIS A 74 11.44 -12.50 -26.58
N ARG A 75 12.58 -13.03 -27.03
CA ARG A 75 12.63 -13.85 -28.25
C ARG A 75 11.82 -15.14 -28.15
N ASP A 76 11.84 -15.74 -26.95
CA ASP A 76 11.23 -17.05 -26.71
C ASP A 76 9.83 -16.95 -26.05
N ASP A 77 9.34 -15.74 -25.78
CA ASP A 77 8.05 -15.51 -25.14
C ASP A 77 7.37 -14.26 -25.73
N PRO A 78 6.41 -14.44 -26.67
CA PRO A 78 5.78 -13.33 -27.37
C PRO A 78 4.86 -12.49 -26.48
N GLU A 79 4.63 -12.88 -25.22
CA GLU A 79 3.82 -12.11 -24.25
C GLU A 79 4.69 -11.22 -23.35
N LYS A 80 6.02 -11.34 -23.43
CA LYS A 80 6.94 -10.62 -22.54
C LYS A 80 7.77 -9.59 -23.27
N LEU A 81 7.84 -8.41 -22.69
CA LEU A 81 8.81 -7.38 -23.02
C LEU A 81 9.49 -6.84 -21.75
N GLY A 82 10.66 -6.25 -21.93
CA GLY A 82 11.40 -5.53 -20.90
C GLY A 82 11.92 -4.20 -21.42
N LEU A 83 12.29 -3.33 -20.49
CA LEU A 83 12.95 -2.07 -20.77
C LEU A 83 14.41 -2.16 -20.37
N VAL A 84 15.31 -1.82 -21.28
CA VAL A 84 16.73 -1.63 -20.99
C VAL A 84 16.97 -0.15 -20.75
N LEU A 85 17.29 0.19 -19.50
CA LEU A 85 17.56 1.56 -19.09
C LEU A 85 19.02 1.95 -19.43
N PRO A 86 19.33 3.23 -19.64
CA PRO A 86 20.69 3.68 -19.87
C PRO A 86 21.65 3.25 -18.74
N GLY A 87 22.75 2.60 -19.09
CA GLY A 87 23.75 2.11 -18.13
C GLY A 87 23.37 0.81 -17.42
N THR A 88 22.40 0.06 -17.96
CA THR A 88 22.09 -1.32 -17.58
C THR A 88 21.97 -2.16 -18.83
N ASP A 89 22.44 -3.41 -18.79
CA ASP A 89 22.30 -4.33 -19.93
C ASP A 89 21.12 -5.27 -19.77
N GLU A 90 20.63 -5.48 -18.55
CA GLU A 90 19.54 -6.40 -18.26
C GLU A 90 18.16 -5.74 -18.47
N PRO A 91 17.26 -6.33 -19.27
CA PRO A 91 15.90 -5.83 -19.45
C PRO A 91 15.05 -6.01 -18.18
N ILE A 92 14.39 -4.93 -17.77
CA ILE A 92 13.53 -4.89 -16.59
C ILE A 92 12.08 -4.98 -17.04
N ALA A 93 11.35 -5.96 -16.52
CA ALA A 93 9.94 -6.14 -16.85
C ALA A 93 9.07 -5.06 -16.16
N PRO A 94 8.17 -4.38 -16.89
CA PRO A 94 7.18 -3.51 -16.28
C PRO A 94 6.08 -4.34 -15.62
N THR A 95 5.64 -3.91 -14.44
CA THR A 95 4.36 -4.35 -13.89
C THR A 95 3.18 -3.88 -14.74
N HIS A 96 1.99 -4.44 -14.52
CA HIS A 96 0.76 -3.97 -15.17
C HIS A 96 0.53 -2.46 -14.98
N TRP A 97 0.83 -1.95 -13.79
CA TRP A 97 0.71 -0.54 -13.43
C TRP A 97 1.72 0.33 -14.18
N SER A 98 3.01 0.02 -14.05
CA SER A 98 4.07 0.81 -14.67
C SER A 98 4.02 0.76 -16.20
N PHE A 99 3.53 -0.34 -16.79
CA PHE A 99 3.24 -0.43 -18.22
C PHE A 99 2.19 0.62 -18.62
N GLY A 100 1.08 0.71 -17.85
CA GLY A 100 0.05 1.71 -18.08
C GLY A 100 0.59 3.14 -17.97
N GLN A 101 1.45 3.40 -16.99
CA GLN A 101 2.10 4.71 -16.85
C GLN A 101 3.02 5.03 -18.03
N LEU A 102 3.86 4.08 -18.46
CA LEU A 102 4.72 4.21 -19.62
C LEU A 102 3.92 4.52 -20.88
N SER A 103 2.85 3.74 -21.15
CA SER A 103 1.96 3.98 -22.29
C SER A 103 1.36 5.40 -22.24
N SER A 104 0.90 5.84 -21.06
CA SER A 104 0.36 7.19 -20.88
C SER A 104 1.39 8.29 -21.16
N ILE A 105 2.63 8.12 -20.71
CA ILE A 105 3.72 9.09 -20.94
C ILE A 105 3.99 9.26 -22.43
N VAL A 106 3.97 8.17 -23.18
CA VAL A 106 4.23 8.21 -24.63
C VAL A 106 2.96 8.43 -25.47
N GLY A 107 1.82 8.71 -24.84
CA GLY A 107 0.55 9.00 -25.52
C GLY A 107 -0.12 7.79 -26.20
N ALA A 108 0.18 6.56 -25.76
CA ALA A 108 -0.35 5.34 -26.34
C ALA A 108 -1.47 4.70 -25.47
N PRO A 109 -2.52 4.10 -26.07
CA PRO A 109 -3.58 3.45 -25.30
C PRO A 109 -3.10 2.12 -24.67
N ALA A 110 -2.97 2.10 -23.33
CA ALA A 110 -2.43 0.94 -22.62
C ALA A 110 -3.26 -0.35 -22.79
N ALA A 111 -4.60 -0.23 -22.86
CA ALA A 111 -5.47 -1.40 -23.05
C ALA A 111 -5.19 -2.09 -24.39
N TYR A 112 -5.15 -1.29 -25.47
CA TYR A 112 -4.82 -1.79 -26.80
C TYR A 112 -3.42 -2.43 -26.86
N LEU A 113 -2.41 -1.77 -26.29
CA LEU A 113 -1.04 -2.31 -26.31
C LEU A 113 -0.90 -3.64 -25.54
N ARG A 114 -1.76 -3.93 -24.56
CA ARG A 114 -1.76 -5.22 -23.83
C ARG A 114 -2.39 -6.36 -24.61
N GLU A 115 -3.20 -6.06 -25.62
CA GLU A 115 -3.80 -7.07 -26.51
C GLU A 115 -2.85 -7.44 -27.65
N LEU A 116 -1.78 -6.67 -27.85
CA LEU A 116 -0.78 -6.93 -28.88
C LEU A 116 0.31 -7.87 -28.37
N PRO A 117 0.83 -8.76 -29.23
CA PRO A 117 2.08 -9.45 -28.97
C PRO A 117 3.20 -8.47 -28.61
N ALA A 118 4.06 -8.86 -27.69
CA ALA A 118 5.16 -8.06 -27.15
C ALA A 118 6.04 -7.39 -28.22
N PRO A 119 6.36 -7.99 -29.39
CA PRO A 119 7.08 -7.28 -30.45
C PRO A 119 6.34 -6.06 -30.99
N LEU A 120 5.02 -6.16 -31.19
CA LEU A 120 4.20 -5.05 -31.70
C LEU A 120 4.02 -3.98 -30.62
N ALA A 121 3.72 -4.39 -29.39
CA ALA A 121 3.66 -3.46 -28.26
C ALA A 121 5.00 -2.73 -28.08
N GLY A 122 6.11 -3.46 -28.18
CA GLY A 122 7.47 -2.94 -28.06
C GLY A 122 7.81 -1.90 -29.11
N ILE A 123 7.48 -2.13 -30.38
CA ILE A 123 7.69 -1.15 -31.47
C ILE A 123 6.91 0.14 -31.21
N ASN A 124 5.64 0.03 -30.81
CA ASN A 124 4.81 1.20 -30.50
C ASN A 124 5.35 2.00 -29.32
N LEU A 125 5.76 1.32 -28.25
CA LEU A 125 6.38 1.96 -27.08
C LEU A 125 7.72 2.60 -27.44
N GLN A 126 8.56 1.94 -28.23
CA GLN A 126 9.85 2.47 -28.67
C GLN A 126 9.67 3.74 -29.51
N TYR A 127 8.73 3.74 -30.46
CA TYR A 127 8.40 4.93 -31.24
C TYR A 127 7.97 6.08 -30.32
N GLY A 128 7.08 5.79 -29.37
CA GLY A 128 6.62 6.78 -28.40
C GLY A 128 7.73 7.36 -27.53
N LEU A 129 8.66 6.53 -27.04
CA LEU A 129 9.81 6.95 -26.24
C LEU A 129 10.79 7.85 -27.01
N THR A 130 11.05 7.53 -28.27
CA THR A 130 11.92 8.32 -29.15
C THR A 130 11.32 9.68 -29.53
N ASN A 131 9.99 9.81 -29.57
CA ASN A 131 9.29 11.05 -29.94
C ASN A 131 8.69 11.80 -28.73
N HIS A 132 9.06 11.41 -27.51
CA HIS A 132 8.50 11.96 -26.28
C HIS A 132 9.02 13.38 -25.99
N ARG A 133 8.09 14.34 -25.78
CA ARG A 133 8.40 15.78 -25.70
C ARG A 133 9.15 16.22 -24.45
N ALA A 134 8.94 15.59 -23.30
CA ALA A 134 9.56 16.03 -22.05
C ALA A 134 11.00 15.52 -21.88
N GLU A 135 11.53 14.80 -22.89
CA GLU A 135 12.89 14.24 -23.04
C GLU A 135 13.32 13.25 -21.96
N GLN A 136 12.94 13.45 -20.69
CA GLN A 136 13.27 12.59 -19.56
C GLN A 136 12.04 11.96 -18.92
N ILE A 137 12.24 10.80 -18.32
CA ILE A 137 11.28 10.13 -17.45
C ILE A 137 11.95 9.65 -16.18
N LYS A 138 11.17 9.50 -15.11
CA LYS A 138 11.62 8.94 -13.84
C LYS A 138 11.11 7.51 -13.70
N THR A 139 12.01 6.57 -13.48
CA THR A 139 11.70 5.16 -13.25
C THR A 139 11.93 4.80 -11.80
N MET A 140 11.15 3.84 -11.30
CA MET A 140 11.39 3.20 -10.00
C MET A 140 11.44 1.68 -10.19
N GLU A 141 12.59 1.12 -9.89
CA GLU A 141 12.89 -0.31 -9.90
C GLU A 141 12.79 -0.84 -8.47
N VAL A 142 12.35 -2.08 -8.29
CA VAL A 142 12.41 -2.77 -6.99
C VAL A 142 13.00 -4.15 -7.20
N ALA A 143 14.03 -4.47 -6.42
CA ALA A 143 14.66 -5.78 -6.43
C ALA A 143 13.96 -6.70 -5.42
N ASN A 144 13.13 -7.63 -5.90
CA ASN A 144 12.52 -8.68 -5.08
C ASN A 144 12.56 -10.02 -5.83
N GLY A 145 13.72 -10.68 -5.80
CA GLY A 145 14.02 -11.82 -6.67
C GLY A 145 14.46 -11.35 -8.05
N ARG A 146 13.50 -11.00 -8.92
CA ARG A 146 13.79 -10.34 -10.20
C ARG A 146 13.52 -8.84 -10.07
N THR A 147 14.40 -8.00 -10.62
CA THR A 147 14.16 -6.56 -10.68
C THR A 147 12.96 -6.28 -11.57
N GLU A 148 12.00 -5.55 -11.03
CA GLU A 148 10.80 -5.12 -11.76
C GLU A 148 10.72 -3.60 -11.78
N LEU A 149 10.20 -3.08 -12.89
CA LEU A 149 9.88 -1.67 -13.02
C LEU A 149 8.51 -1.46 -12.39
N ARG A 150 8.47 -0.77 -11.26
CA ARG A 150 7.27 -0.56 -10.43
C ARG A 150 6.57 0.76 -10.70
N ALA A 151 7.30 1.76 -11.17
CA ALA A 151 6.71 3.02 -11.61
C ALA A 151 7.48 3.68 -12.74
N VAL A 152 6.74 4.41 -13.58
CA VAL A 152 7.26 5.32 -14.61
C VAL A 152 6.48 6.63 -14.48
N THR A 153 7.16 7.75 -14.30
CA THR A 153 6.53 9.06 -14.09
C THR A 153 7.30 10.15 -14.83
N GLY A 154 6.77 11.38 -14.84
CA GLY A 154 7.54 12.55 -15.28
C GLY A 154 8.78 12.82 -14.41
N PRO A 155 9.76 13.58 -14.91
CA PRO A 155 11.03 13.84 -14.22
C PRO A 155 10.83 14.60 -12.91
N ASP A 156 9.84 15.48 -12.85
CA ASP A 156 9.56 16.32 -11.67
C ASP A 156 8.68 15.64 -10.62
N TYR A 157 8.24 14.40 -10.86
CA TYR A 157 7.41 13.69 -9.90
C TYR A 157 8.18 13.42 -8.60
N GLY A 158 7.70 14.01 -7.50
CA GLY A 158 8.22 13.77 -6.15
C GLY A 158 7.72 12.44 -5.60
N ARG A 159 8.56 11.76 -4.80
CA ARG A 159 8.20 10.50 -4.15
C ARG A 159 8.37 10.64 -2.65
N ILE A 160 7.32 10.28 -1.93
CA ILE A 160 7.35 10.07 -0.48
C ILE A 160 7.26 8.56 -0.30
N TYR A 161 8.18 7.99 0.47
CA TYR A 161 8.14 6.55 0.74
C TYR A 161 7.16 6.25 1.88
N ASP A 162 6.51 5.09 1.80
CA ASP A 162 5.52 4.66 2.80
C ASP A 162 6.10 4.67 4.22
N HIS A 163 7.39 4.35 4.40
CA HIS A 163 8.05 4.37 5.71
C HIS A 163 8.11 5.78 6.32
N GLU A 164 8.17 6.83 5.51
CA GLU A 164 8.13 8.22 5.99
C GLU A 164 6.75 8.56 6.55
N LEU A 165 5.69 8.08 5.89
CA LEU A 165 4.32 8.23 6.37
C LEU A 165 4.10 7.43 7.65
N VAL A 166 4.56 6.18 7.70
CA VAL A 166 4.45 5.35 8.91
C VAL A 166 5.22 5.99 10.08
N SER A 167 6.42 6.52 9.84
CA SER A 167 7.19 7.25 10.85
C SER A 167 6.45 8.48 11.36
N ALA A 168 5.78 9.23 10.48
CA ALA A 168 4.96 10.36 10.89
C ALA A 168 3.77 9.92 11.76
N VAL A 169 3.12 8.80 11.44
CA VAL A 169 2.04 8.23 12.26
C VAL A 169 2.56 7.75 13.63
N GLN A 170 3.72 7.09 13.67
CA GLN A 170 4.34 6.63 14.92
C GLN A 170 4.62 7.77 15.90
N ARG A 171 4.96 8.98 15.42
CA ARG A 171 5.14 10.16 16.29
C ARG A 171 3.86 10.57 17.03
N ILE A 172 2.69 10.23 16.49
CA ILE A 172 1.39 10.56 17.08
C ILE A 172 0.84 9.36 17.86
N ALA A 173 0.98 8.15 17.32
CA ALA A 173 0.31 6.94 17.78
C ALA A 173 1.20 5.95 18.54
N GLY A 174 2.52 6.20 18.64
CA GLY A 174 3.47 5.21 19.17
C GLY A 174 3.50 3.97 18.27
N ASN A 175 3.62 2.78 18.85
CA ASN A 175 3.61 1.54 18.08
C ASN A 175 2.20 1.01 17.74
N GLY A 176 1.15 1.72 18.19
CA GLY A 176 -0.24 1.31 17.99
C GLY A 176 -0.68 0.10 18.83
N THR A 177 0.17 -0.41 19.72
CA THR A 177 -0.12 -1.56 20.60
C THR A 177 -0.59 -1.18 22.00
N GLY A 178 -0.69 0.12 22.30
CA GLY A 178 -1.18 0.62 23.58
C GLY A 178 -0.37 1.75 24.21
N ASP A 179 0.76 2.13 23.59
CA ASP A 179 1.65 3.18 24.09
C ASP A 179 1.00 4.57 24.13
N THR A 180 -0.03 4.79 23.31
CA THR A 180 -0.77 6.05 23.24
C THR A 180 -2.29 5.81 23.25
N ARG A 181 -3.06 6.91 23.22
CA ARG A 181 -4.52 6.85 23.02
C ARG A 181 -4.92 6.32 21.64
N TRP A 182 -4.00 6.32 20.68
CA TRP A 182 -4.18 5.74 19.34
C TRP A 182 -3.61 4.34 19.33
N LYS A 183 -4.49 3.33 19.31
CA LYS A 183 -4.09 1.92 19.32
C LYS A 183 -5.06 1.05 18.55
N VAL A 184 -4.63 -0.18 18.25
CA VAL A 184 -5.48 -1.24 17.72
C VAL A 184 -6.73 -1.40 18.61
N PRO A 185 -7.95 -1.32 18.04
CA PRO A 185 -9.19 -1.44 18.79
C PRO A 185 -9.29 -2.78 19.54
N GLY A 186 -9.85 -2.76 20.76
CA GLY A 186 -10.05 -3.97 21.57
C GLY A 186 -11.11 -4.91 21.04
N VAL A 187 -11.49 -5.92 21.84
CA VAL A 187 -12.51 -6.91 21.47
C VAL A 187 -13.82 -6.63 22.18
N LEU A 188 -14.93 -6.68 21.43
CA LEU A 188 -16.28 -6.78 21.98
C LEU A 188 -16.67 -8.25 22.08
N ASP A 189 -16.93 -8.73 23.29
CA ASP A 189 -17.54 -10.03 23.50
C ASP A 189 -19.06 -9.91 23.27
N TRP A 190 -19.53 -10.47 22.15
CA TRP A 190 -20.93 -10.42 21.75
C TRP A 190 -21.88 -11.22 22.65
N SER A 191 -21.35 -12.20 23.40
CA SER A 191 -22.17 -13.00 24.32
C SER A 191 -22.53 -12.22 25.59
N THR A 192 -21.64 -11.31 26.00
CA THR A 192 -21.79 -10.51 27.23
C THR A 192 -22.09 -9.03 26.96
N GLY A 193 -21.83 -8.56 25.73
CA GLY A 193 -21.91 -7.14 25.36
C GLY A 193 -20.81 -6.30 25.99
N ILE A 194 -19.70 -6.91 26.45
CA ILE A 194 -18.60 -6.21 27.12
C ILE A 194 -17.47 -5.96 26.12
N TYR A 195 -17.12 -4.69 25.91
CA TYR A 195 -15.94 -4.27 25.16
C TYR A 195 -14.73 -4.13 26.09
N ASN A 196 -13.67 -4.90 25.81
CA ASN A 196 -12.40 -4.78 26.52
C ASN A 196 -11.36 -4.08 25.62
N PRO A 197 -10.99 -2.82 25.91
CA PRO A 197 -9.97 -2.13 25.14
C PRO A 197 -8.54 -2.56 25.47
N ARG A 198 -8.29 -3.33 26.53
CA ARG A 198 -6.94 -3.67 27.03
C ARG A 198 -6.50 -5.09 26.71
N VAL A 199 -7.15 -5.74 25.75
CA VAL A 199 -6.71 -7.03 25.23
C VAL A 199 -5.37 -6.89 24.51
N ASP A 200 -4.54 -7.93 24.61
CA ASP A 200 -3.28 -8.02 23.87
C ASP A 200 -3.54 -8.11 22.37
N VAL A 201 -2.77 -7.34 21.60
CA VAL A 201 -2.94 -7.27 20.15
C VAL A 201 -2.64 -8.61 19.51
N GLY A 202 -3.64 -9.17 18.83
CA GLY A 202 -3.51 -10.42 18.09
C GLY A 202 -4.40 -10.47 16.84
N SER A 203 -4.14 -11.46 15.99
CA SER A 203 -4.89 -11.69 14.74
C SER A 203 -6.38 -11.95 14.97
N VAL A 204 -6.72 -12.62 16.08
CA VAL A 204 -8.11 -12.93 16.47
C VAL A 204 -8.88 -11.66 16.84
N GLN A 205 -8.22 -10.70 17.50
CA GLN A 205 -8.82 -9.41 17.86
C GLN A 205 -9.20 -8.62 16.62
N MET A 206 -8.30 -8.50 15.64
CA MET A 206 -8.56 -7.83 14.37
C MET A 206 -9.69 -8.46 13.53
N SER A 207 -10.04 -9.72 13.82
CA SER A 207 -11.15 -10.45 13.18
C SER A 207 -12.49 -10.29 13.91
N ALA A 208 -12.45 -9.97 15.20
CA ALA A 208 -13.62 -9.83 16.07
C ALA A 208 -14.06 -8.37 16.27
N THR A 209 -13.16 -7.40 16.01
CA THR A 209 -13.46 -5.98 16.15
C THR A 209 -14.27 -5.46 14.98
N ARG A 210 -15.58 -5.67 15.03
CA ARG A 210 -16.49 -4.78 14.29
C ARG A 210 -16.36 -3.40 14.92
N SER A 211 -15.78 -2.44 14.21
CA SER A 211 -15.58 -1.09 14.71
C SER A 211 -16.95 -0.47 14.96
N ASN A 212 -17.30 -0.25 16.22
CA ASN A 212 -18.41 0.64 16.55
C ASN A 212 -17.86 2.06 16.56
N ALA A 213 -18.23 2.85 15.56
CA ALA A 213 -18.26 4.31 15.69
C ALA A 213 -19.45 4.70 16.57
N ALA A 214 -19.49 4.20 17.80
CA ALA A 214 -20.46 4.64 18.80
C ALA A 214 -19.74 5.66 19.68
N LEU A 215 -20.29 6.86 19.77
CA LEU A 215 -19.95 7.82 20.81
C LEU A 215 -20.02 7.07 22.14
N ILE A 216 -18.85 6.90 22.76
CA ILE A 216 -18.77 6.49 24.17
C ILE A 216 -19.28 7.71 24.95
N THR A 217 -20.59 7.76 25.19
CA THR A 217 -21.24 8.67 26.15
C THR A 217 -21.12 8.13 27.56
#